data_AF-A0A963VLP3-F1
#
_entry.id   AF-A0A963VLP3-F1
#
_cell.length_a   1.000
_cell.length_b   1.000
_cell.length_c   1.000
_cell.angle_alpha   90.00
_cell.angle_beta   90.00
_cell.angle_gamma   90.00
#
_symmetry.space_group_name_H-M   'P 1'
#
loop_
_entity.id
_entity.type
_entity.pdbx_description
1 polymer ?
#
loop_
_entity_poly.entity_id
_entity_poly.type
_entity_poly.pdbx_seq_one_letter_code
_entity_poly.pdbx_strand_id
1 'polypeptide(L)'
;MGGAAATVDEASAMAGGGARARPAAGTAGSLSTPAATGSQGDAAWLALCAIARWHQVAADPASLAHQLGLAPSEPVRVPDLLRAAALLGLKARLVRTRADR
;
A
#
# COMPACT_ATOMS: atom_id res chain seq x y z
N MET A 1 11.79 25.99 -26.09
CA MET A 1 10.51 25.24 -26.03
C MET A 1 10.68 23.98 -26.87
N GLY A 2 10.46 22.80 -26.26
CA GLY A 2 10.59 21.45 -26.85
C GLY A 2 12.05 20.99 -26.97
N GLY A 3 12.51 19.82 -26.53
CA GLY A 3 11.92 18.53 -26.11
C GLY A 3 12.99 17.48 -26.48
N ALA A 4 13.74 16.92 -25.54
CA ALA A 4 13.53 15.59 -24.96
C ALA A 4 13.30 14.46 -25.98
N ALA A 5 14.37 13.75 -26.36
CA ALA A 5 14.43 12.30 -26.53
C ALA A 5 15.77 11.88 -27.15
N ALA A 6 16.60 11.15 -26.42
CA ALA A 6 17.44 10.12 -27.00
C ALA A 6 17.90 9.18 -25.89
N THR A 7 17.29 8.01 -25.90
CA THR A 7 17.63 6.79 -25.19
C THR A 7 19.12 6.47 -25.28
N VAL A 8 19.74 6.15 -24.14
CA VAL A 8 20.93 5.31 -24.12
C VAL A 8 20.53 3.95 -23.56
N ASP A 9 20.32 3.04 -24.51
CA ASP A 9 20.56 1.63 -24.37
C ASP A 9 22.06 1.43 -24.11
N GLU A 10 22.41 0.74 -23.04
CA GLU A 10 23.72 0.09 -22.98
C GLU A 10 23.58 -1.27 -22.28
N ALA A 11 23.24 -2.24 -23.12
CA ALA A 11 23.61 -3.62 -22.91
C ALA A 11 25.15 -3.73 -22.87
N SER A 12 25.69 -4.15 -21.73
CA SER A 12 26.99 -4.81 -21.70
C SER A 12 27.02 -5.91 -20.66
N ALA A 13 26.74 -7.10 -21.17
CA ALA A 13 27.13 -8.35 -20.59
C ALA A 13 28.67 -8.43 -20.52
N MET A 14 29.21 -8.70 -19.34
CA MET A 14 30.42 -9.52 -19.18
C MET A 14 30.34 -10.26 -17.85
N ALA A 15 29.83 -11.48 -17.93
CA ALA A 15 29.84 -12.45 -16.84
C ALA A 15 31.25 -13.08 -16.75
N GLY A 16 32.03 -12.60 -15.78
CA GLY A 16 33.23 -13.28 -15.28
C GLY A 16 32.85 -14.13 -14.05
N GLY A 17 33.10 -15.43 -14.13
CA GLY A 17 32.76 -16.39 -13.10
C GLY A 17 33.67 -16.38 -11.86
N GLY A 18 33.15 -17.01 -10.81
CA GLY A 18 33.93 -17.70 -9.80
C GLY A 18 34.34 -16.87 -8.60
N ALA A 19 33.66 -17.07 -7.47
CA ALA A 19 34.32 -17.50 -6.23
C ALA A 19 33.27 -17.72 -5.14
N ARG A 20 33.32 -18.91 -4.56
CA ARG A 20 32.56 -19.30 -3.37
C ARG A 20 32.92 -18.36 -2.23
N ALA A 21 31.94 -17.70 -1.65
CA ALA A 21 32.06 -17.12 -0.31
C ALA A 21 30.74 -17.33 0.46
N ARG A 22 30.74 -18.34 1.33
CA ARG A 22 29.92 -18.27 2.56
C ARG A 22 30.64 -17.27 3.47
N PRO A 23 29.93 -16.22 3.92
CA PRO A 23 29.62 -16.09 5.35
C PRO A 23 28.18 -15.59 5.55
N ALA A 24 27.33 -16.22 6.37
CA ALA A 24 27.34 -16.16 7.83
C ALA A 24 27.26 -14.73 8.38
N ALA A 25 26.05 -14.17 8.42
CA ALA A 25 25.57 -13.29 9.50
C ALA A 25 24.09 -13.04 9.25
N GLY A 26 23.22 -13.45 10.17
CA GLY A 26 21.82 -13.09 10.13
C GLY A 26 21.71 -11.57 10.15
N THR A 27 21.34 -10.98 9.01
CA THR A 27 20.76 -9.65 9.00
C THR A 27 19.41 -9.80 9.67
N ALA A 28 19.42 -9.49 10.97
CA ALA A 28 18.25 -9.29 11.79
C ALA A 28 17.18 -8.63 10.92
N GLY A 29 16.04 -9.33 10.79
CA GLY A 29 14.89 -8.85 10.04
C GLY A 29 14.68 -7.40 10.42
N SER A 30 14.75 -6.53 9.42
CA SER A 30 14.37 -5.15 9.53
C SER A 30 12.89 -5.15 9.89
N LEU A 31 12.61 -5.22 11.19
CA LEU A 31 11.37 -4.78 11.77
C LEU A 31 11.41 -3.27 11.60
N SER A 32 11.16 -2.85 10.36
CA SER A 32 10.80 -1.49 10.00
C SER A 32 9.50 -1.24 10.75
N THR A 33 9.61 -0.81 12.01
CA THR A 33 8.50 -0.22 12.75
C THR A 33 8.07 0.97 11.89
N PRO A 34 6.90 0.92 11.22
CA PRO A 34 6.51 2.05 10.39
C PRO A 34 6.28 3.22 11.35
N ALA A 35 7.20 4.18 11.35
CA ALA A 35 7.02 5.45 12.02
C ALA A 35 5.69 6.02 11.53
N ALA A 36 4.74 6.19 12.45
CA ALA A 36 3.34 6.52 12.21
C ALA A 36 3.15 7.98 11.74
N THR A 37 3.92 8.41 10.75
CA THR A 37 3.68 9.61 9.95
C THR A 37 2.94 9.22 8.66
N GLY A 38 2.01 8.26 8.76
CA GLY A 38 1.07 8.00 7.69
C GLY A 38 0.07 9.14 7.64
N SER A 39 -0.24 9.63 6.45
CA SER A 39 -1.38 10.55 6.28
C SER A 39 -2.61 9.89 6.92
N GLN A 40 -3.50 10.66 7.55
CA GLN A 40 -4.72 10.11 8.17
C GLN A 40 -5.52 9.24 7.16
N GLY A 41 -5.38 9.53 5.86
CA GLY A 41 -5.92 8.72 4.77
C GLY A 41 -5.31 7.32 4.66
N ASP A 42 -3.99 7.18 4.80
CA ASP A 42 -3.30 5.88 4.74
C ASP A 42 -3.73 4.97 5.90
N ALA A 43 -3.86 5.55 7.10
CA ALA A 43 -4.30 4.80 8.28
C ALA A 43 -5.73 4.25 8.11
N ALA A 44 -6.63 5.02 7.48
CA ALA A 44 -8.00 4.59 7.22
C ALA A 44 -8.06 3.42 6.21
N TRP A 45 -7.26 3.48 5.15
CA TRP A 45 -7.15 2.39 4.18
C TRP A 45 -6.59 1.12 4.81
N LEU A 46 -5.50 1.24 5.59
CA LEU A 46 -4.89 0.10 6.27
C LEU A 46 -5.85 -0.55 7.26
N ALA A 47 -6.63 0.24 8.01
CA ALA A 47 -7.64 -0.27 8.92
C ALA A 47 -8.74 -1.05 8.18
N LEU A 48 -9.23 -0.54 7.05
CA LEU A 48 -10.20 -1.24 6.22
C LEU A 48 -9.62 -2.57 5.68
N CYS A 49 -8.39 -2.56 5.18
CA CYS A 49 -7.73 -3.77 4.68
C CYS A 49 -7.55 -4.82 5.80
N ALA A 50 -7.24 -4.37 7.03
CA ALA A 50 -7.15 -5.25 8.18
C ALA A 50 -8.49 -5.95 8.48
N ILE A 51 -9.60 -5.20 8.44
CA ILE A 51 -10.96 -5.75 8.61
C ILE A 51 -11.29 -6.73 7.47
N ALA A 52 -11.03 -6.35 6.21
CA ALA A 52 -11.29 -7.20 5.05
C ALA A 52 -10.59 -8.56 5.14
N ARG A 53 -9.35 -8.60 5.66
CA ARG A 53 -8.61 -9.85 5.89
C ARG A 53 -9.30 -10.79 6.89
N TRP A 54 -9.98 -10.26 7.91
CA TRP A 54 -10.76 -11.11 8.83
C TRP A 54 -11.94 -11.76 8.10
N HIS A 55 -12.52 -11.05 7.16
CA HIS A 55 -13.55 -11.56 6.26
C HIS A 55 -13.00 -12.41 5.09
N GLN A 56 -11.72 -12.81 5.14
CA GLN A 56 -11.04 -13.61 4.12
C GLN A 56 -11.03 -12.95 2.73
N VAL A 57 -11.11 -11.62 2.67
CA VAL A 57 -11.03 -10.86 1.43
C VAL A 57 -9.63 -10.23 1.31
N ALA A 58 -8.95 -10.48 0.19
CA ALA A 58 -7.71 -9.79 -0.13
C ALA A 58 -8.04 -8.35 -0.56
N ALA A 59 -7.59 -7.38 0.22
CA ALA A 59 -7.77 -5.95 -0.05
C ALA A 59 -6.41 -5.25 -0.03
N ASP A 60 -6.20 -4.38 -1.02
CA ASP A 60 -4.99 -3.59 -1.20
C ASP A 60 -5.37 -2.09 -1.28
N PRO A 61 -4.72 -1.21 -0.50
CA PRO A 61 -5.08 0.21 -0.43
C PRO A 61 -4.92 0.95 -1.77
N ALA A 62 -3.87 0.63 -2.54
CA ALA A 62 -3.64 1.27 -3.84
C ALA A 62 -4.70 0.85 -4.87
N SER A 63 -5.06 -0.43 -4.87
CA SER A 63 -6.12 -0.99 -5.72
C SER A 63 -7.48 -0.38 -5.41
N LEU A 64 -7.81 -0.20 -4.12
CA LEU A 64 -9.06 0.44 -3.69
C LEU A 64 -9.11 1.93 -4.10
N ALA A 65 -8.02 2.68 -3.87
CA ALA A 65 -7.95 4.08 -4.29
C ALA A 65 -8.13 4.23 -5.81
N HIS A 66 -7.48 3.34 -6.60
CA HIS A 66 -7.60 3.33 -8.05
C HIS A 66 -9.03 3.01 -8.53
N GLN A 67 -9.69 2.01 -7.93
CA GLN A 67 -11.08 1.65 -8.25
C GLN A 67 -12.07 2.78 -7.94
N LEU A 68 -11.74 3.66 -6.99
CA LEU A 68 -12.55 4.82 -6.64
C LEU A 68 -12.20 6.08 -7.44
N GLY A 69 -11.12 6.05 -8.23
CA GLY A 69 -10.62 7.20 -8.98
C GLY A 69 -9.96 8.27 -8.10
N LEU A 70 -9.52 7.90 -6.89
CA LEU A 70 -8.87 8.81 -5.96
C LEU A 70 -7.36 8.86 -6.23
N ALA A 71 -6.77 10.04 -6.11
CA ALA A 71 -5.31 10.14 -6.16
C ALA A 71 -4.70 9.49 -4.89
N PRO A 72 -3.49 8.91 -4.97
CA PRO A 72 -2.84 8.28 -3.80
C PRO A 72 -2.62 9.22 -2.62
N SER A 73 -2.53 10.53 -2.89
CA SER A 73 -2.36 11.60 -1.90
C SER A 73 -3.68 12.27 -1.48
N GLU A 74 -4.81 11.86 -2.05
CA GLU A 74 -6.10 12.48 -1.78
C GLU A 74 -6.63 12.05 -0.41
N PRO A 75 -7.18 12.97 0.41
CA PRO A 75 -7.67 12.63 1.73
C PRO A 75 -8.92 11.74 1.64
N VAL A 76 -8.81 10.55 2.21
CA VAL A 76 -9.90 9.57 2.30
C VAL A 76 -11.02 10.09 3.17
N ARG A 77 -12.25 10.11 2.65
CA ARG A 77 -13.42 10.45 3.45
C ARG A 77 -14.24 9.21 3.80
N VAL A 78 -15.08 9.36 4.81
CA VAL A 78 -16.03 8.33 5.26
C VAL A 78 -16.88 7.72 4.12
N PRO A 79 -17.47 8.50 3.18
CA PRO A 79 -18.20 7.91 2.07
C PRO A 79 -17.34 7.01 1.17
N ASP A 80 -16.07 7.34 0.98
CA ASP A 80 -15.14 6.54 0.16
C ASP A 80 -14.86 5.19 0.82
N LEU A 81 -14.69 5.18 2.14
CA LEU A 81 -14.52 3.95 2.92
C LEU A 81 -15.76 3.04 2.86
N LEU A 82 -16.96 3.60 2.93
CA LEU A 82 -18.20 2.83 2.80
C LEU A 82 -18.35 2.25 1.40
N ARG A 83 -17.96 3.02 0.37
CA ARG A 83 -17.97 2.55 -1.02
C ARG A 83 -16.95 1.45 -1.24
N ALA A 84 -15.73 1.60 -0.72
CA ALA A 84 -14.70 0.56 -0.73
C ALA A 84 -15.17 -0.72 -0.03
N ALA A 85 -15.78 -0.60 1.16
CA ALA A 85 -16.34 -1.75 1.87
C ALA A 85 -17.41 -2.47 1.04
N ALA A 86 -18.27 -1.72 0.33
CA ALA A 86 -19.26 -2.29 -0.56
C ALA A 86 -18.64 -3.00 -1.78
N LEU A 87 -17.57 -2.45 -2.37
CA LEU A 87 -16.81 -3.09 -3.47
C LEU A 87 -16.21 -4.44 -3.03
N LEU A 88 -15.81 -4.54 -1.76
CA LEU A 88 -15.30 -5.78 -1.15
C LEU A 88 -16.42 -6.76 -0.74
N GLY A 89 -17.70 -6.42 -0.93
CA GLY A 89 -18.83 -7.24 -0.51
C GLY A 89 -19.14 -7.19 0.99
N LEU A 90 -18.56 -6.24 1.73
CA LEU A 90 -18.80 -6.05 3.15
C LEU A 90 -20.06 -5.21 3.39
N LYS A 91 -20.86 -5.59 4.39
CA LYS A 91 -21.97 -4.76 4.87
C LYS A 91 -21.46 -3.75 5.91
N ALA A 92 -21.14 -2.54 5.46
CA ALA A 92 -20.68 -1.45 6.34
C ALA A 92 -21.76 -0.37 6.54
N ARG A 93 -21.78 0.25 7.73
CA ARG A 93 -22.67 1.37 8.07
C ARG A 93 -21.94 2.40 8.93
N LEU A 94 -22.12 3.68 8.64
CA LEU A 94 -21.65 4.75 9.52
C LEU A 94 -22.54 4.82 10.77
N VAL A 95 -21.93 4.61 11.94
CA VAL A 95 -22.58 4.75 13.25
C VAL A 95 -21.83 5.83 14.03
N ARG A 96 -22.56 6.82 14.53
CA ARG A 96 -22.01 7.84 15.43
C ARG A 96 -22.20 7.36 16.86
N THR A 97 -21.10 7.01 17.54
CA THR A 97 -21.10 6.71 18.97
C THR A 97 -20.51 7.88 19.75
N ARG A 98 -20.92 8.05 21.00
CA ARG A 98 -20.31 8.98 21.95
C ARG A 98 -19.62 8.14 23.00
N ALA A 99 -18.49 8.61 23.53
CA ALA A 99 -17.66 7.90 24.51
C ALA A 99 -18.38 7.52 25.83
N ASP A 100 -19.60 8.01 26.03
CA ASP A 100 -20.51 7.60 27.11
C ASP A 100 -21.09 6.18 26.93
N ARG A 101 -21.00 5.60 25.72
CA ARG A 101 -21.41 4.24 25.37
C ARG A 101 -20.28 3.48 24.71
#